data_AF-A0A9E4IV35-F1
#
_entry.id   AF-A0A9E4IV35-F1
#
_cell.length_a   1.000
_cell.length_b   1.000
_cell.length_c   1.000
_cell.angle_alpha   90.00
_cell.angle_beta   90.00
_cell.angle_gamma   90.00
#
_symmetry.space_group_name_H-M   'P 1'
#
loop_
_entity.id
_entity.type
_entity.pdbx_description
1 polymer ?
#
loop_
_entity_poly.entity_id
_entity_poly.type
_entity_poly.pdbx_seq_one_letter_code
_entity_poly.pdbx_strand_id
1 'polypeptide(L)'
;MTNRKSCFFLNLLVLTACALVAAPALAQHDHGGGSDDASAELPESFSEPMPLFETALGDHHHPISSDNEKAQAWFDQGFRLMYAFGKEDAVRSFRESWKHDPDCAICYWGEAWAWGSYLNGPMRPFEAPHAYAAMQEAVARIDGASEKERAYIEALTTRYVEDFDPAQRRDQDEAYAEAMRKLSEAYPDDLDAVTLYGDALFLLEPRRGTRDLNDPNVQRLHGVLESVLDRDITHPGACHLYIHATESTVNPGL
;
A
#
# COMPACT_ATOMS: atom_id res chain seq x y z
N MET A 1 -16.89 -20.46 76.93
CA MET A 1 -15.60 -20.56 77.67
C MET A 1 -14.59 -21.23 76.76
N THR A 2 -13.47 -20.53 76.52
CA THR A 2 -12.10 -21.04 76.24
C THR A 2 -11.90 -22.20 75.25
N ASN A 3 -11.37 -22.00 74.03
CA ASN A 3 -9.99 -21.64 73.64
C ASN A 3 -9.03 -22.85 73.54
N ARG A 4 -8.19 -22.81 72.48
CA ARG A 4 -6.95 -23.57 72.18
C ARG A 4 -7.08 -24.92 71.47
N LYS A 5 -6.12 -25.37 70.66
CA LYS A 5 -5.08 -24.83 69.73
C LYS A 5 -4.26 -26.10 69.33
N SER A 6 -3.59 -26.02 68.18
CA SER A 6 -2.40 -26.83 67.77
C SER A 6 -2.69 -28.18 67.09
N CYS A 7 -2.43 -28.34 65.78
CA CYS A 7 -1.13 -28.61 65.10
C CYS A 7 -0.71 -30.07 65.19
N PHE A 8 -0.59 -30.77 64.05
CA PHE A 8 0.67 -31.31 63.49
C PHE A 8 0.42 -32.17 62.23
N PHE A 9 1.10 -31.78 61.13
CA PHE A 9 1.77 -32.58 60.09
C PHE A 9 1.17 -33.91 59.58
N LEU A 10 0.90 -33.98 58.27
CA LEU A 10 1.56 -34.97 57.41
C LEU A 10 1.61 -34.53 55.93
N ASN A 11 2.82 -34.51 55.39
CA ASN A 11 3.16 -34.32 53.98
C ASN A 11 2.73 -35.53 53.14
N LEU A 12 2.18 -35.29 51.95
CA LEU A 12 2.47 -36.16 50.80
C LEU A 12 2.48 -35.38 49.49
N LEU A 13 3.60 -35.52 48.79
CA LEU A 13 3.95 -34.95 47.49
C LEU A 13 2.92 -35.25 46.40
N VAL A 14 2.61 -34.24 45.59
CA VAL A 14 2.60 -34.36 44.12
C VAL A 14 3.19 -33.07 43.54
N LEU A 15 4.45 -33.12 43.14
CA LEU A 15 5.12 -32.08 42.35
C LEU A 15 4.97 -32.47 40.88
N THR A 16 4.13 -31.74 40.14
CA THR A 16 4.17 -31.72 38.67
C THR A 16 4.16 -30.27 38.25
N ALA A 17 5.36 -29.68 38.21
CA ALA A 17 5.57 -28.36 37.63
C ALA A 17 5.62 -28.50 36.11
N CYS A 18 4.49 -28.27 35.43
CA CYS A 18 4.51 -27.92 34.01
C CYS A 18 4.99 -26.46 33.89
N ALA A 19 6.28 -26.26 33.66
CA ALA A 19 6.78 -24.99 33.20
C ALA A 19 6.35 -24.80 31.73
N LEU A 20 5.24 -24.11 31.50
CA LEU A 20 4.97 -23.51 30.20
C LEU A 20 5.90 -22.30 30.06
N VAL A 21 6.99 -22.47 29.33
CA VAL A 21 7.72 -21.36 28.74
C VAL A 21 6.94 -20.97 27.49
N ALA A 22 6.02 -20.01 27.62
CA ALA A 22 5.45 -19.33 26.47
C ALA A 22 6.52 -18.37 25.92
N ALA A 23 7.25 -18.82 24.91
CA ALA A 23 8.00 -17.92 24.05
C ALA A 23 7.01 -17.20 23.11
N PRO A 24 7.08 -15.88 22.92
CA PRO A 24 6.30 -15.23 21.89
C PRO A 24 6.84 -15.68 20.53
N ALA A 25 6.04 -16.44 19.80
CA ALA A 25 6.29 -16.69 18.38
C ALA A 25 5.96 -15.38 17.63
N LEU A 26 6.94 -14.49 17.53
CA LEU A 26 6.96 -13.48 16.48
C LEU A 26 7.20 -14.22 15.16
N ALA A 27 6.13 -14.54 14.45
CA ALA A 27 6.20 -14.93 13.05
C ALA A 27 6.57 -13.67 12.25
N GLN A 28 7.87 -13.39 12.16
CA GLN A 28 8.41 -12.43 11.21
C GLN A 28 8.57 -13.17 9.88
N HIS A 29 7.73 -12.84 8.90
CA HIS A 29 8.06 -13.10 7.51
C HIS A 29 9.18 -12.12 7.12
N ASP A 30 10.41 -12.57 7.32
CA ASP A 30 11.59 -11.97 6.73
C ASP A 30 11.55 -12.26 5.23
N HIS A 31 11.09 -11.30 4.43
CA HIS A 31 11.38 -11.31 3.00
C HIS A 31 12.87 -11.00 2.86
N GLY A 32 13.66 -12.07 2.91
CA GLY A 32 15.10 -12.05 2.92
C GLY A 32 15.68 -11.11 1.88
N GLY A 33 16.58 -10.25 2.35
CA GLY A 33 17.51 -9.53 1.51
C GLY A 33 18.47 -10.51 0.85
N GLY A 34 18.09 -11.01 -0.32
CA GLY A 34 19.01 -11.61 -1.28
C GLY A 34 19.74 -10.49 -2.01
N SER A 35 21.06 -10.43 -1.82
CA SER A 35 21.98 -9.70 -2.69
C SER A 35 22.13 -10.50 -3.98
N ASP A 36 21.15 -10.41 -4.87
CA ASP A 36 21.16 -11.15 -6.13
C ASP A 36 21.18 -10.21 -7.32
N ASP A 37 21.99 -10.60 -8.30
CA ASP A 37 22.35 -9.93 -9.55
C ASP A 37 21.24 -9.02 -10.11
N ALA A 38 21.57 -7.74 -10.31
CA ALA A 38 20.66 -6.70 -10.77
C ALA A 38 20.38 -6.83 -12.27
N SER A 39 19.79 -7.94 -12.71
CA SER A 39 19.16 -7.97 -14.03
C SER A 39 17.87 -7.13 -13.96
N ALA A 40 17.68 -6.23 -14.92
CA ALA A 40 16.43 -5.52 -15.12
C ALA A 40 15.34 -6.44 -15.73
N GLU A 41 15.45 -7.75 -15.49
CA GLU A 41 14.52 -8.74 -16.03
C GLU A 41 13.34 -8.90 -15.09
N LEU A 42 12.14 -8.94 -15.68
CA LEU A 42 10.92 -9.18 -14.93
C LEU A 42 10.93 -10.60 -14.34
N PRO A 43 10.31 -10.82 -13.16
CA PRO A 43 10.12 -12.16 -12.61
C PRO A 43 9.42 -13.11 -13.58
N GLU A 44 9.66 -14.43 -13.46
CA GLU A 44 9.06 -15.44 -14.34
C GLU A 44 7.53 -15.37 -14.40
N SER A 45 6.87 -14.94 -13.31
CA SER A 45 5.41 -14.73 -13.23
C SER A 45 4.88 -13.76 -14.30
N PHE A 46 5.71 -12.85 -14.83
CA PHE A 46 5.35 -11.90 -15.87
C PHE A 46 5.35 -12.49 -17.29
N SER A 47 5.85 -13.70 -17.46
CA SER A 47 5.80 -14.43 -18.74
C SER A 47 4.42 -15.03 -19.02
N GLU A 48 3.58 -15.18 -17.98
CA GLU A 48 2.23 -15.72 -18.07
C GLU A 48 1.17 -14.60 -17.95
N PRO A 49 0.03 -14.71 -18.66
CA PRO A 49 -1.08 -13.77 -18.52
C PRO A 49 -1.57 -13.67 -17.07
N MET A 50 -1.93 -12.46 -16.64
CA MET A 50 -2.51 -12.27 -15.31
C MET A 50 -3.96 -12.77 -15.29
N PRO A 51 -4.31 -13.79 -14.49
CA PRO A 51 -5.70 -14.21 -14.37
C PRO A 51 -6.55 -13.08 -13.80
N LEU A 52 -7.78 -12.95 -14.30
CA LEU A 52 -8.80 -12.11 -13.70
C LEU A 52 -9.50 -12.91 -12.60
N PHE A 53 -9.44 -12.42 -11.37
CA PHE A 53 -10.05 -13.05 -10.21
C PHE A 53 -11.48 -12.54 -10.03
N GLU A 54 -12.45 -13.36 -10.41
CA GLU A 54 -13.88 -13.02 -10.31
C GLU A 54 -14.42 -12.99 -8.86
N THR A 55 -13.67 -13.54 -7.91
CA THR A 55 -14.03 -13.59 -6.49
C THR A 55 -12.83 -13.29 -5.59
N ALA A 56 -13.07 -13.10 -4.29
CA ALA A 56 -12.08 -12.89 -3.22
C ALA A 56 -11.39 -11.51 -3.14
N LEU A 57 -11.42 -10.67 -4.18
CA LEU A 57 -10.79 -9.34 -4.16
C LEU A 57 -11.72 -8.16 -3.80
N GLY A 58 -12.99 -8.44 -3.51
CA GLY A 58 -14.01 -7.40 -3.33
C GLY A 58 -14.48 -6.78 -4.66
N ASP A 59 -15.23 -5.70 -4.58
CA ASP A 59 -15.97 -5.07 -5.69
C ASP A 59 -15.57 -3.61 -5.96
N HIS A 60 -14.49 -3.13 -5.34
CA HIS A 60 -14.00 -1.76 -5.53
C HIS A 60 -13.72 -1.45 -7.01
N HIS A 61 -14.17 -0.27 -7.45
CA HIS A 61 -14.17 0.12 -8.85
C HIS A 61 -13.64 1.55 -8.97
N HIS A 62 -12.60 1.72 -9.79
CA HIS A 62 -12.04 3.02 -10.14
C HIS A 62 -12.30 3.29 -11.63
N PRO A 63 -13.30 4.09 -11.99
CA PRO A 63 -13.67 4.28 -13.40
C PRO A 63 -12.54 4.96 -14.19
N ILE A 64 -12.19 4.37 -15.33
CA ILE A 64 -11.24 4.92 -16.31
C ILE A 64 -11.95 5.34 -17.59
N SER A 65 -11.31 6.17 -18.42
CA SER A 65 -11.86 6.68 -19.68
C SER A 65 -11.83 5.69 -20.83
N SER A 66 -11.25 4.50 -20.62
CA SER A 66 -11.23 3.44 -21.62
C SER A 66 -12.62 2.86 -21.81
N ASP A 67 -13.07 2.76 -23.06
CA ASP A 67 -14.32 2.03 -23.41
C ASP A 67 -14.11 0.50 -23.44
N ASN A 68 -12.90 0.01 -23.17
CA ASN A 68 -12.59 -1.40 -23.15
C ASN A 68 -12.91 -2.02 -21.78
N GLU A 69 -14.03 -2.74 -21.68
CA GLU A 69 -14.47 -3.41 -20.45
C GLU A 69 -13.41 -4.33 -19.83
N LYS A 70 -12.56 -4.96 -20.66
CA LYS A 70 -11.45 -5.77 -20.16
C LYS A 70 -10.40 -4.91 -19.48
N ALA A 71 -9.95 -3.83 -20.12
CA ALA A 71 -8.99 -2.92 -19.51
C ALA A 71 -9.50 -2.43 -18.14
N GLN A 72 -10.74 -1.96 -18.06
CA GLN A 72 -11.37 -1.58 -16.79
C GLN A 72 -11.31 -2.69 -15.73
N ALA A 73 -11.64 -3.94 -16.08
CA ALA A 73 -11.66 -5.05 -15.13
C ALA A 73 -10.27 -5.36 -14.53
N TRP A 74 -9.22 -5.37 -15.35
CA TRP A 74 -7.86 -5.58 -14.88
C TRP A 74 -7.29 -4.36 -14.13
N PHE A 75 -7.72 -3.15 -14.50
CA PHE A 75 -7.40 -1.93 -13.78
C PHE A 75 -7.98 -1.95 -12.35
N ASP A 76 -9.27 -2.29 -12.21
CA ASP A 76 -9.92 -2.45 -10.90
C ASP A 76 -9.23 -3.54 -10.06
N GLN A 77 -8.87 -4.67 -10.68
CA GLN A 77 -8.10 -5.71 -10.00
C GLN A 77 -6.74 -5.19 -9.50
N GLY A 78 -6.04 -4.38 -10.30
CA GLY A 78 -4.80 -3.72 -9.91
C GLY A 78 -4.96 -2.86 -8.65
N PHE A 79 -6.01 -2.03 -8.59
CA PHE A 79 -6.35 -1.24 -7.40
C PHE A 79 -6.62 -2.13 -6.18
N ARG A 80 -7.47 -3.15 -6.33
CA ARG A 80 -7.81 -4.08 -5.25
C ARG A 80 -6.56 -4.77 -4.69
N LEU A 81 -5.64 -5.19 -5.57
CA LEU A 81 -4.39 -5.82 -5.17
C LEU A 81 -3.42 -4.84 -4.52
N MET A 82 -3.31 -3.60 -5.01
CA MET A 82 -2.52 -2.57 -4.33
C MET A 82 -3.07 -2.26 -2.93
N TYR A 83 -4.39 -2.11 -2.80
CA TYR A 83 -5.03 -1.95 -1.50
C TYR A 83 -4.93 -3.19 -0.62
N ALA A 84 -4.65 -4.38 -1.16
CA ALA A 84 -4.35 -5.58 -0.39
C ALA A 84 -2.83 -5.81 -0.19
N PHE A 85 -1.97 -4.88 -0.62
CA PHE A 85 -0.50 -5.01 -0.64
C PHE A 85 0.03 -6.19 -1.48
N GLY A 86 -0.76 -6.70 -2.42
CA GLY A 86 -0.36 -7.67 -3.45
C GLY A 86 0.38 -7.00 -4.62
N LYS A 87 1.50 -6.33 -4.32
CA LYS A 87 2.21 -5.44 -5.26
C LYS A 87 2.54 -6.07 -6.62
N GLU A 88 3.17 -7.25 -6.63
CA GLU A 88 3.60 -7.90 -7.89
C GLU A 88 2.41 -8.25 -8.78
N ASP A 89 1.35 -8.83 -8.21
CA ASP A 89 0.14 -9.18 -8.95
C ASP A 89 -0.64 -7.92 -9.38
N ALA A 90 -0.55 -6.82 -8.63
CA ALA A 90 -1.13 -5.55 -9.04
C ALA A 90 -0.43 -5.01 -10.29
N VAL A 91 0.91 -5.01 -10.32
CA VAL A 91 1.69 -4.68 -11.53
C VAL A 91 1.25 -5.54 -12.70
N ARG A 92 1.18 -6.87 -12.52
CA ARG A 92 0.74 -7.80 -13.59
C ARG A 92 -0.68 -7.51 -14.07
N SER A 93 -1.58 -7.09 -13.17
CA SER A 93 -2.96 -6.71 -13.50
C SER A 93 -3.02 -5.43 -14.32
N PHE A 94 -2.33 -4.36 -13.90
CA PHE A 94 -2.24 -3.15 -14.70
C PHE A 94 -1.57 -3.37 -16.05
N ARG A 95 -0.59 -4.29 -16.12
CA ARG A 95 0.00 -4.72 -17.39
C ARG A 95 -1.01 -5.36 -18.32
N GLU A 96 -1.84 -6.26 -17.81
CA GLU A 96 -2.90 -6.86 -18.61
C GLU A 96 -3.95 -5.83 -19.05
N SER A 97 -4.21 -4.80 -18.22
CA SER A 97 -5.08 -3.68 -18.56
C SER A 97 -4.62 -2.95 -19.83
N TRP A 98 -3.38 -2.48 -19.89
CA TRP A 98 -2.89 -1.78 -21.09
C TRP A 98 -2.61 -2.72 -22.27
N LYS A 99 -2.42 -4.03 -22.06
CA LYS A 99 -2.40 -4.98 -23.19
C LYS A 99 -3.77 -5.06 -23.88
N HIS A 100 -4.85 -4.89 -23.13
CA HIS A 100 -6.21 -4.87 -23.67
C HIS A 100 -6.58 -3.52 -24.29
N ASP A 101 -6.13 -2.42 -23.71
CA ASP A 101 -6.22 -1.08 -24.31
C ASP A 101 -4.85 -0.39 -24.34
N PRO A 102 -4.08 -0.55 -25.43
CA PRO A 102 -2.76 0.04 -25.56
C PRO A 102 -2.74 1.56 -25.62
N ASP A 103 -3.88 2.23 -25.80
CA ASP A 103 -3.97 3.70 -25.82
C ASP A 103 -4.39 4.27 -24.45
N CYS A 104 -4.75 3.41 -23.49
CA CYS A 104 -5.15 3.79 -22.13
C CYS A 104 -3.95 4.31 -21.30
N ALA A 105 -3.77 5.63 -21.28
CA ALA A 105 -2.68 6.27 -20.52
C ALA A 105 -2.70 5.94 -19.02
N ILE A 106 -3.89 5.95 -18.39
CA ILE A 106 -4.01 5.67 -16.96
C ILE A 106 -3.67 4.21 -16.63
N CYS A 107 -3.85 3.27 -17.57
CA CYS A 107 -3.50 1.87 -17.38
C CYS A 107 -1.98 1.69 -17.19
N TYR A 108 -1.17 2.47 -17.91
CA TYR A 108 0.29 2.53 -17.71
C TYR A 108 0.66 3.25 -16.40
N TRP A 109 -0.09 4.29 -16.01
CA TRP A 109 0.06 4.92 -14.69
C TRP A 109 -0.15 3.93 -13.55
N GLY A 110 -1.13 3.02 -13.68
CA GLY A 110 -1.39 1.99 -12.68
C GLY A 110 -0.20 1.04 -12.50
N GLU A 111 0.41 0.61 -13.61
CA GLU A 111 1.64 -0.19 -13.56
C GLU A 111 2.77 0.59 -12.88
N ALA A 112 2.99 1.84 -13.27
CA ALA A 112 4.02 2.69 -12.69
C ALA A 112 3.80 2.88 -11.18
N TRP A 113 2.57 3.12 -10.74
CA TRP A 113 2.23 3.26 -9.32
C TRP A 113 2.55 1.98 -8.54
N ALA A 114 2.16 0.82 -9.08
CA ALA A 114 2.37 -0.47 -8.45
C ALA A 114 3.85 -0.87 -8.35
N TRP A 115 4.77 -0.30 -9.15
CA TRP A 115 6.21 -0.52 -8.98
C TRP A 115 6.84 0.28 -7.82
N GLY A 116 6.18 1.36 -7.36
CA GLY A 116 6.75 2.33 -6.42
C GLY A 116 6.95 1.83 -4.98
N SER A 117 7.39 2.72 -4.10
CA SER A 117 7.35 2.46 -2.66
C SER A 117 5.89 2.37 -2.20
N TYR A 118 5.66 1.52 -1.21
CA TYR A 118 4.40 1.42 -0.48
C TYR A 118 4.73 1.28 1.01
N LEU A 119 3.70 1.17 1.85
CA LEU A 119 3.89 1.13 3.30
C LEU A 119 4.93 0.08 3.75
N ASN A 120 4.85 -1.15 3.25
CA ASN A 120 5.72 -2.24 3.74
C ASN A 120 7.14 -2.20 3.17
N GLY A 121 7.42 -1.41 2.14
CA GLY A 121 8.70 -1.51 1.44
C GLY A 121 9.06 -0.32 0.56
N PRO A 122 10.35 0.07 0.51
CA PRO A 122 10.80 1.06 -0.46
C PRO A 122 10.79 0.43 -1.86
N MET A 123 10.64 1.25 -2.90
CA MET A 123 10.97 0.83 -4.24
C MET A 123 12.41 0.28 -4.26
N ARG A 124 12.58 -0.91 -4.82
CA ARG A 124 13.86 -1.60 -4.97
C ARG A 124 14.53 -1.12 -6.26
N PRO A 125 15.88 -1.12 -6.33
CA PRO A 125 16.59 -0.64 -7.52
C PRO A 125 16.15 -1.29 -8.83
N PHE A 126 15.85 -2.59 -8.84
CA PHE A 126 15.39 -3.27 -10.07
C PHE A 126 13.98 -2.84 -10.53
N GLU A 127 13.14 -2.33 -9.62
CA GLU A 127 11.77 -1.90 -9.94
C GLU A 127 11.78 -0.52 -10.64
N ALA A 128 12.81 0.30 -10.39
CA ALA A 128 12.85 1.68 -10.83
C ALA A 128 12.86 1.85 -12.36
N PRO A 129 13.64 1.08 -13.16
CA PRO A 129 13.57 1.17 -14.61
C PRO A 129 12.18 0.81 -15.16
N HIS A 130 11.47 -0.14 -14.54
CA HIS A 130 10.12 -0.52 -14.95
C HIS A 130 9.08 0.55 -14.59
N ALA A 131 9.16 1.12 -13.40
CA ALA A 131 8.32 2.23 -12.97
C ALA A 131 8.48 3.44 -13.91
N TYR A 132 9.72 3.81 -14.21
CA TYR A 132 10.04 4.91 -15.09
C TYR A 132 9.52 4.65 -16.52
N ALA A 133 9.78 3.47 -17.09
CA ALA A 133 9.31 3.11 -18.42
C ALA A 133 7.78 3.14 -18.53
N ALA A 134 7.05 2.55 -17.57
CA ALA A 134 5.59 2.60 -17.55
C ALA A 134 5.08 4.05 -17.45
N MET A 135 5.73 4.90 -16.64
CA MET A 135 5.37 6.31 -16.55
C MET A 135 5.60 7.05 -17.87
N GLN A 136 6.69 6.78 -18.60
CA GLN A 136 6.91 7.36 -19.92
C GLN A 136 5.84 6.94 -20.94
N GLU A 137 5.39 5.68 -20.90
CA GLU A 137 4.29 5.22 -21.75
C GLU A 137 2.95 5.91 -21.42
N ALA A 138 2.67 6.17 -20.14
CA ALA A 138 1.50 6.93 -19.71
C ALA A 138 1.57 8.39 -20.20
N VAL A 139 2.72 9.05 -20.04
CA VAL A 139 2.94 10.43 -20.52
C VAL A 139 2.82 10.51 -22.04
N ALA A 140 3.35 9.54 -22.78
CA ALA A 140 3.27 9.50 -24.24
C ALA A 140 1.81 9.42 -24.76
N ARG A 141 0.87 8.96 -23.94
CA ARG A 141 -0.56 8.82 -24.25
C ARG A 141 -1.45 9.81 -23.53
N ILE A 142 -0.87 10.74 -22.78
CA ILE A 142 -1.61 11.68 -21.92
C ILE A 142 -2.67 12.47 -22.71
N ASP A 143 -2.45 12.69 -24.01
CA ASP A 143 -3.37 13.37 -24.90
C ASP A 143 -4.70 12.64 -25.16
N GLY A 144 -4.76 11.33 -24.91
CA GLY A 144 -6.00 10.55 -24.95
C GLY A 144 -6.73 10.49 -23.60
N ALA A 145 -6.09 10.90 -22.51
CA ALA A 145 -6.64 10.77 -21.16
C ALA A 145 -7.66 11.89 -20.85
N SER A 146 -8.64 11.56 -20.00
CA SER A 146 -9.54 12.55 -19.40
C SER A 146 -8.79 13.55 -18.53
N GLU A 147 -9.35 14.74 -18.28
CA GLU A 147 -8.72 15.76 -17.44
C GLU A 147 -8.31 15.23 -16.05
N LYS A 148 -9.16 14.38 -15.45
CA LYS A 148 -8.89 13.77 -14.16
C LYS A 148 -7.71 12.80 -14.22
N GLU A 149 -7.70 11.89 -15.19
CA GLU A 149 -6.59 10.94 -15.37
C GLU A 149 -5.27 11.64 -15.71
N ARG A 150 -5.31 12.72 -16.50
CA ARG A 150 -4.11 13.55 -16.73
C ARG A 150 -3.55 14.06 -15.42
N ALA A 151 -4.39 14.52 -14.50
CA ALA A 151 -3.94 14.99 -13.20
C ALA A 151 -3.30 13.86 -12.35
N TYR A 152 -3.83 12.63 -12.40
CA TYR A 152 -3.18 11.46 -11.78
C TYR A 152 -1.80 11.17 -12.39
N ILE A 153 -1.71 11.18 -13.73
CA ILE A 153 -0.48 10.94 -14.50
C ILE A 153 0.58 12.00 -14.17
N GLU A 154 0.20 13.28 -14.20
CA GLU A 154 1.06 14.40 -13.85
C GLU A 154 1.55 14.32 -12.41
N ALA A 155 0.67 13.94 -11.47
CA ALA A 155 1.05 13.80 -10.07
C ALA A 155 2.07 12.67 -9.85
N LEU A 156 1.88 11.51 -10.48
CA LEU A 156 2.81 10.39 -10.32
C LEU A 156 4.13 10.62 -11.05
N THR A 157 4.14 11.39 -12.14
CA THR A 157 5.37 11.71 -12.89
C THR A 157 6.43 12.35 -12.00
N THR A 158 6.04 13.12 -10.98
CA THR A 158 7.00 13.75 -10.05
C THR A 158 7.79 12.75 -9.21
N ARG A 159 7.34 11.49 -9.16
CA ARG A 159 7.91 10.43 -8.33
C ARG A 159 9.05 9.68 -9.00
N TYR A 160 9.10 9.64 -10.34
CA TYR A 160 10.03 8.78 -11.07
C TYR A 160 11.02 9.57 -11.90
N VAL A 161 12.29 9.16 -11.78
CA VAL A 161 13.44 9.71 -12.51
C VAL A 161 14.18 8.57 -13.20
N GLU A 162 14.85 8.86 -14.30
CA GLU A 162 15.57 7.88 -15.11
C GLU A 162 16.70 7.21 -14.31
N ASP A 163 17.54 8.02 -13.67
CA ASP A 163 18.67 7.58 -12.86
C ASP A 163 18.26 7.52 -11.38
N PHE A 164 17.51 6.49 -10.99
CA PHE A 164 17.05 6.32 -9.61
C PHE A 164 18.20 6.04 -8.64
N ASP A 165 18.30 6.86 -7.58
CA ASP A 165 19.17 6.64 -6.43
C ASP A 165 18.33 6.35 -5.17
N PRO A 166 18.42 5.15 -4.57
CA PRO A 166 17.74 4.83 -3.32
C PRO A 166 18.03 5.80 -2.17
N ALA A 167 19.19 6.47 -2.17
CA ALA A 167 19.55 7.46 -1.17
C ALA A 167 18.75 8.78 -1.33
N GLN A 168 18.30 9.10 -2.54
CA GLN A 168 17.50 10.28 -2.86
C GLN A 168 15.99 10.01 -2.90
N ARG A 169 15.57 8.75 -2.72
CA ARG A 169 14.16 8.31 -2.73
C ARG A 169 13.20 9.22 -1.96
N ARG A 170 13.64 9.77 -0.82
CA ARG A 170 12.80 10.59 0.04
C ARG A 170 12.37 11.89 -0.65
N ASP A 171 13.22 12.49 -1.47
CA ASP A 171 12.90 13.72 -2.20
C ASP A 171 11.80 13.46 -3.25
N GLN A 172 11.82 12.30 -3.91
CA GLN A 172 10.77 11.88 -4.84
C GLN A 172 9.44 11.59 -4.13
N ASP A 173 9.48 10.90 -2.98
CA ASP A 173 8.28 10.62 -2.18
C ASP A 173 7.66 11.95 -1.65
N GLU A 174 8.46 12.97 -1.30
CA GLU A 174 7.96 14.32 -0.92
C GLU A 174 7.28 15.04 -2.09
N ALA A 175 7.94 15.05 -3.26
CA ALA A 175 7.39 15.68 -4.44
C ALA A 175 6.05 15.04 -4.83
N TYR A 176 5.98 13.71 -4.77
CA TYR A 176 4.76 12.95 -5.00
C TYR A 176 3.66 13.26 -3.98
N ALA A 177 3.99 13.31 -2.67
CA ALA A 177 3.00 13.65 -1.65
C ALA A 177 2.41 15.06 -1.83
N GLU A 178 3.23 16.04 -2.22
CA GLU A 178 2.73 17.39 -2.54
C GLU A 178 1.89 17.42 -3.83
N ALA A 179 2.25 16.62 -4.85
CA ALA A 179 1.45 16.51 -6.06
C ALA A 179 0.10 15.83 -5.79
N MET A 180 0.08 14.77 -4.98
CA MET A 180 -1.14 14.10 -4.55
C MET A 180 -2.03 14.97 -3.67
N ARG A 181 -1.44 15.84 -2.82
CA ARG A 181 -2.21 16.86 -2.08
C ARG A 181 -3.01 17.71 -3.06
N LYS A 182 -2.35 18.28 -4.07
CA LYS A 182 -3.00 19.14 -5.08
C LYS A 182 -4.09 18.38 -5.85
N LEU A 183 -3.82 17.13 -6.22
CA LEU A 183 -4.81 16.28 -6.89
C LEU A 183 -6.05 16.07 -6.01
N SER A 184 -5.87 15.71 -4.74
CA SER A 184 -6.96 15.49 -3.79
C SER A 184 -7.78 16.76 -3.53
N GLU A 185 -7.15 17.94 -3.56
CA GLU A 185 -7.83 19.23 -3.42
C GLU A 185 -8.60 19.64 -4.67
N ALA A 186 -8.10 19.26 -5.85
CA ALA A 186 -8.77 19.52 -7.13
C ALA A 186 -9.97 18.58 -7.36
N TYR A 187 -9.87 17.34 -6.88
CA TYR A 187 -10.90 16.31 -7.01
C TYR A 187 -11.30 15.75 -5.64
N PRO A 188 -11.89 16.59 -4.75
CA PRO A 188 -12.20 16.15 -3.39
C PRO A 188 -13.26 15.04 -3.36
N ASP A 189 -14.08 14.91 -4.41
CA ASP A 189 -15.09 13.85 -4.52
C ASP A 189 -14.56 12.52 -5.04
N ASP A 190 -13.31 12.49 -5.51
CA ASP A 190 -12.62 11.26 -5.85
C ASP A 190 -11.95 10.69 -4.60
N LEU A 191 -12.63 9.74 -3.96
CA LEU A 191 -12.14 9.13 -2.71
C LEU A 191 -10.84 8.34 -2.91
N ASP A 192 -10.55 7.84 -4.11
CA ASP A 192 -9.27 7.22 -4.42
C ASP A 192 -8.16 8.28 -4.49
N ALA A 193 -8.41 9.46 -5.07
CA ALA A 193 -7.43 10.55 -5.05
C ALA A 193 -7.05 10.96 -3.62
N VAL A 194 -8.06 11.10 -2.75
CA VAL A 194 -7.86 11.44 -1.34
C VAL A 194 -7.14 10.30 -0.60
N THR A 195 -7.53 9.04 -0.85
CA THR A 195 -6.87 7.87 -0.25
C THR A 195 -5.41 7.74 -0.68
N LEU A 196 -5.10 7.96 -1.96
CA LEU A 196 -3.72 7.92 -2.45
C LEU A 196 -2.88 9.09 -1.94
N TYR A 197 -3.49 10.23 -1.59
CA TYR A 197 -2.79 11.27 -0.83
C TYR A 197 -2.43 10.77 0.58
N GLY A 198 -3.35 10.08 1.26
CA GLY A 198 -3.05 9.38 2.52
C GLY A 198 -1.90 8.37 2.37
N ASP A 199 -1.91 7.55 1.32
CA ASP A 199 -0.79 6.63 1.00
C ASP A 199 0.53 7.38 0.80
N ALA A 200 0.52 8.49 0.06
CA ALA A 200 1.72 9.29 -0.16
C ALA A 200 2.27 9.92 1.14
N LEU A 201 1.40 10.39 2.03
CA LEU A 201 1.80 10.86 3.37
C LEU A 201 2.43 9.75 4.20
N PHE A 202 1.90 8.53 4.12
CA PHE A 202 2.47 7.36 4.80
C PHE A 202 3.93 7.08 4.42
N LEU A 203 4.31 7.33 3.17
CA LEU A 203 5.68 7.14 2.71
C LEU A 203 6.68 8.11 3.37
N LEU A 204 6.18 9.22 3.91
CA LEU A 204 6.97 10.23 4.59
C LEU A 204 7.20 9.91 6.07
N GLU A 205 6.36 9.04 6.64
CA GLU A 205 6.40 8.64 8.03
C GLU A 205 7.48 7.58 8.31
N PRO A 206 8.02 7.53 9.55
CA PRO A 206 8.84 6.41 9.97
C PRO A 206 8.10 5.08 9.81
N ARG A 207 8.77 4.09 9.22
CA ARG A 207 8.17 2.76 8.96
C ARG A 207 8.02 1.90 10.20
N ARG A 208 8.95 2.04 11.15
CA ARG A 208 9.04 1.15 12.33
C ARG A 208 8.91 1.97 13.60
N GLY A 209 8.19 1.41 14.56
CA GLY A 209 8.01 1.97 15.88
C GLY A 209 6.65 2.65 16.05
N THR A 210 6.52 3.35 17.18
CA THR A 210 5.30 4.08 17.53
C THR A 210 5.31 5.48 16.92
N ARG A 211 4.19 5.90 16.34
CA ARG A 211 3.92 7.28 15.89
C ARG A 211 3.31 8.09 17.03
N ASP A 212 3.77 9.34 17.18
CA ASP A 212 3.23 10.29 18.15
C ASP A 212 1.96 10.94 17.57
N LEU A 213 0.83 10.77 18.27
CA LEU A 213 -0.45 11.38 17.88
C LEU A 213 -0.45 12.91 18.00
N ASN A 214 0.53 13.51 18.66
CA ASN A 214 0.71 14.96 18.70
C ASN A 214 1.53 15.49 17.51
N ASP A 215 2.13 14.61 16.70
CA ASP A 215 2.83 15.03 15.48
C ASP A 215 1.79 15.54 14.45
N PRO A 216 1.91 16.79 13.98
CA PRO A 216 0.99 17.34 12.98
C PRO A 216 0.92 16.53 11.67
N ASN A 217 1.99 15.81 11.30
CA ASN A 217 2.00 14.96 10.11
C ASN A 217 1.17 13.70 10.32
N VAL A 218 1.28 13.09 11.50
CA VAL A 218 0.46 11.94 11.90
C VAL A 218 -1.01 12.32 11.99
N GLN A 219 -1.34 13.47 12.60
CA GLN A 219 -2.71 13.98 12.65
C GLN A 219 -3.27 14.26 11.25
N ARG A 220 -2.46 14.83 10.35
CA ARG A 220 -2.86 15.06 8.96
C ARG A 220 -3.17 13.76 8.25
N LEU A 221 -2.28 12.76 8.37
CA LEU A 221 -2.46 11.46 7.75
C LEU A 221 -3.77 10.80 8.21
N HIS A 222 -4.02 10.77 9.53
CA HIS A 222 -5.26 10.23 10.08
C HIS A 222 -6.48 10.99 9.58
N GLY A 223 -6.47 12.33 9.67
CA GLY A 223 -7.59 13.15 9.24
C GLY A 223 -7.93 13.02 7.76
N VAL A 224 -6.93 12.82 6.88
CA VAL A 224 -7.17 12.53 5.45
C VAL A 224 -7.93 11.21 5.29
N LEU A 225 -7.49 10.14 5.96
CA LEU A 225 -8.13 8.82 5.87
C LEU A 225 -9.52 8.81 6.51
N GLU A 226 -9.68 9.44 7.68
CA GLU A 226 -10.98 9.61 8.35
C GLU A 226 -11.96 10.37 7.45
N SER A 227 -11.51 11.40 6.73
CA SER A 227 -12.38 12.14 5.81
C SER A 227 -12.93 11.28 4.67
N VAL A 228 -12.20 10.24 4.24
CA VAL A 228 -12.69 9.26 3.27
C VAL A 228 -13.70 8.32 3.95
N LEU A 229 -13.36 7.79 5.12
CA LEU A 229 -14.19 6.81 5.83
C LEU A 229 -15.53 7.40 6.33
N ASP A 230 -15.56 8.69 6.64
CA ASP A 230 -16.80 9.42 6.98
C ASP A 230 -17.78 9.48 5.79
N ARG A 231 -17.27 9.40 4.56
CA ARG A 231 -18.05 9.49 3.32
C ARG A 231 -18.34 8.12 2.72
N ASP A 232 -17.39 7.21 2.84
CA ASP A 232 -17.50 5.80 2.46
C ASP A 232 -16.70 4.92 3.43
N ILE A 233 -17.40 4.41 4.44
CA ILE A 233 -16.83 3.48 5.43
C ILE A 233 -16.43 2.13 4.82
N THR A 234 -16.80 1.86 3.56
CA THR A 234 -16.48 0.61 2.84
C THR A 234 -15.30 0.74 1.90
N HIS A 235 -14.70 1.94 1.76
CA HIS A 235 -13.56 2.18 0.88
C HIS A 235 -12.34 1.33 1.29
N PRO A 236 -11.90 0.33 0.49
CA PRO A 236 -10.93 -0.66 0.96
C PRO A 236 -9.55 -0.06 1.22
N GLY A 237 -9.09 0.86 0.37
CA GLY A 237 -7.80 1.53 0.55
C GLY A 237 -7.74 2.34 1.85
N ALA A 238 -8.71 3.24 2.08
CA ALA A 238 -8.79 4.02 3.32
C ALA A 238 -8.94 3.12 4.55
N CYS A 239 -9.79 2.08 4.50
CA CYS A 239 -9.94 1.12 5.60
C CYS A 239 -8.60 0.45 5.96
N HIS A 240 -7.89 -0.07 4.97
CA HIS A 240 -6.64 -0.77 5.19
C HIS A 240 -5.53 0.17 5.70
N LEU A 241 -5.39 1.33 5.07
CA LEU A 241 -4.42 2.35 5.47
C LEU A 241 -4.71 2.89 6.87
N TYR A 242 -5.98 3.05 7.25
CA TYR A 242 -6.35 3.55 8.58
C TYR A 242 -6.03 2.54 9.70
N ILE A 243 -6.17 1.23 9.43
CA ILE A 243 -5.67 0.19 10.34
C ILE A 243 -4.16 0.36 10.57
N HIS A 244 -3.39 0.55 9.51
CA HIS A 244 -1.95 0.80 9.61
C HIS A 244 -1.60 2.13 10.30
N ALA A 245 -2.49 3.12 10.18
CA ALA A 245 -2.30 4.44 10.77
C ALA A 245 -2.43 4.35 12.28
N THR A 246 -3.36 3.52 12.75
CA THR A 246 -3.71 3.34 14.16
C THR A 246 -2.90 2.24 14.86
N GLU A 247 -2.53 1.14 14.20
CA GLU A 247 -1.74 0.04 14.81
C GLU A 247 -0.37 0.50 15.33
N SER A 248 0.18 1.52 14.69
CA SER A 248 1.48 2.09 15.03
C SER A 248 1.37 3.16 16.11
N THR A 249 0.22 3.32 16.77
CA THR A 249 0.00 4.34 17.81
C THR A 249 -0.21 3.68 19.16
N VAL A 250 0.10 4.40 20.25
CA VAL A 250 -0.14 3.92 21.63
C VAL A 250 -1.60 4.05 22.08
N ASN A 251 -2.43 4.73 21.29
CA ASN A 251 -3.86 4.89 21.54
C ASN A 251 -4.61 4.81 20.20
N PRO A 252 -5.26 3.67 19.89
CA PRO A 252 -5.90 3.45 18.57
C PRO A 252 -7.16 4.29 18.35
N GLY A 253 -7.67 5.00 19.36
CA GLY A 253 -8.71 6.01 19.20
C GLY A 253 -8.09 7.40 19.34
N LEU A 254 -8.16 8.21 18.29
CA LEU A 254 -7.99 9.66 18.39
C LEU A 254 -9.06 10.25 19.31
#